data_AF-A0A497NUG2-F1
#
_entry.id   AF-A0A497NUG2-F1
#
_cell.length_a   1.000
_cell.length_b   1.000
_cell.length_c   1.000
_cell.angle_alpha   90.00
_cell.angle_beta   90.00
_cell.angle_gamma   90.00
#
_symmetry.space_group_name_H-M   'P 1'
#
loop_
_entity.id
_entity.type
_entity.pdbx_description
1 polymer ?
#
loop_
_entity_poly.entity_id
_entity_poly.type
_entity_poly.pdbx_seq_one_letter_code
_entity_poly.pdbx_strand_id
1 'polypeptide(L)'
;MFLQLLKLMLNQLLLLQRLAMLGQMLRKLLRVLDDAENLLSKAKLAYNNSDFNSAFNFAVQSQDKLNSFVRVLIYPRTEFFTELWILDSNHRAENYPFNITRNQNCNVFLGIGNHLGYCAYYLVEVKFRNQTQPEPTNFGPIGNRTPNPLPSLFNITAFVAINKFGNRL
;
A
#
# COMPACT_ATOMS: atom_id res chain seq x y z
N MET A 1 29.89 9.22 17.44
CA MET A 1 29.09 10.30 18.07
C MET A 1 28.30 11.13 17.05
N PHE A 2 28.93 11.78 16.06
CA PHE A 2 28.24 12.61 15.05
C PHE A 2 27.17 11.85 14.21
N LEU A 3 27.46 10.64 13.73
CA LEU A 3 26.49 9.84 12.95
C LEU A 3 25.24 9.41 13.75
N GLN A 4 25.36 9.19 15.05
CA GLN A 4 24.23 8.85 15.92
C GLN A 4 23.32 10.07 16.12
N LEU A 5 23.92 11.25 16.30
CA LEU A 5 23.19 12.52 16.40
C LEU A 5 22.42 12.82 15.10
N LEU A 6 23.04 12.58 13.94
CA LEU A 6 22.40 12.76 12.63
C LEU A 6 21.20 11.83 12.43
N LYS A 7 21.32 10.54 12.80
CA LYS A 7 20.20 9.59 12.74
C LYS A 7 19.04 10.00 13.66
N LEU A 8 19.35 10.49 14.86
CA LEU A 8 18.33 10.97 15.80
C LEU A 8 17.58 12.18 15.25
N MET A 9 18.29 13.16 14.68
CA MET A 9 17.69 14.33 14.05
C MET A 9 16.82 13.95 12.84
N LEU A 10 17.26 12.98 12.02
CA LEU A 10 16.48 12.51 10.87
C LEU A 10 15.16 11.83 11.32
N ASN A 11 15.21 11.03 12.39
CA ASN A 11 14.03 10.38 12.95
C ASN A 11 13.04 11.40 13.54
N GLN A 12 13.54 12.42 14.25
CA GLN A 12 12.70 13.50 14.77
C GLN A 12 12.03 14.30 13.63
N LEU A 13 12.76 14.58 12.55
CA LEU A 13 12.21 15.26 11.38
C LEU A 13 11.10 14.42 10.71
N LEU A 14 11.32 13.10 10.56
CA LEU A 14 10.32 12.20 10.00
C LEU A 14 9.07 12.10 10.88
N LEU A 15 9.25 12.09 12.21
CA LEU A 15 8.14 12.11 13.17
C LEU A 15 7.32 13.40 13.06
N LEU A 16 7.99 14.55 12.96
CA LEU A 16 7.35 15.86 12.78
C LEU A 16 6.55 15.92 11.46
N GLN A 17 7.09 15.37 10.37
CA GLN A 17 6.38 15.28 9.09
C GLN A 17 5.11 14.42 9.20
N ARG A 18 5.19 13.28 9.91
CA ARG A 18 4.02 12.40 10.15
C ARG A 18 2.95 13.10 10.99
N LEU A 19 3.34 13.80 12.05
CA LEU A 19 2.42 14.57 12.90
C LEU A 19 1.74 15.72 12.13
N ALA A 20 2.49 16.42 11.27
CA ALA A 20 1.94 17.48 10.43
C ALA A 20 0.89 16.94 9.44
N MET A 21 1.16 15.79 8.84
CA MET A 21 0.23 15.10 7.92
C MET A 21 -1.04 14.65 8.65
N LEU A 22 -0.89 14.07 9.85
CA LEU A 22 -2.03 13.69 10.70
C LEU A 22 -2.91 14.89 11.04
N GLY A 23 -2.29 16.03 11.40
CA GLY A 23 -3.02 17.27 11.67
C GLY A 23 -3.79 17.81 10.47
N GLN A 24 -3.26 17.67 9.25
CA GLN A 24 -3.98 18.04 8.02
C GLN A 24 -5.16 17.09 7.74
N MET A 25 -4.99 15.79 7.98
CA MET A 25 -6.07 14.80 7.85
C MET A 25 -7.20 15.08 8.85
N LEU A 26 -6.86 15.38 10.11
CA LEU A 26 -7.84 15.67 11.14
C LEU A 26 -8.66 16.92 10.81
N ARG A 27 -8.02 17.98 10.29
CA ARG A 27 -8.73 19.19 9.83
C ARG A 27 -9.67 18.91 8.66
N LYS A 28 -9.28 18.03 7.73
CA LYS A 28 -10.15 17.62 6.62
C LYS A 28 -11.33 16.77 7.10
N LEU A 29 -11.11 15.88 8.06
CA LEU A 29 -12.19 15.09 8.69
C LEU A 29 -13.25 15.99 9.31
N LEU A 30 -12.82 16.92 10.17
CA LEU A 30 -13.71 17.85 10.85
C LEU A 30 -14.60 18.61 9.86
N ARG A 31 -14.01 19.17 8.78
CA ARG A 31 -14.78 19.87 7.75
C ARG A 31 -15.82 18.99 7.07
N VAL A 32 -15.49 17.73 6.76
CA VAL A 32 -16.47 16.84 6.12
C VAL A 32 -17.61 16.50 7.07
N LEU A 33 -17.32 16.29 8.35
CA LEU A 33 -18.35 16.06 9.36
C LEU A 33 -19.27 17.27 9.49
N ASP A 34 -18.71 18.48 9.59
CA ASP A 34 -19.48 19.72 9.67
C ASP A 34 -20.41 19.89 8.44
N ASP A 35 -19.89 19.65 7.23
CA ASP A 35 -20.67 19.73 5.99
C ASP A 35 -21.79 18.68 5.95
N ALA A 36 -21.49 17.44 6.36
CA ALA A 36 -22.46 16.35 6.38
C ALA A 36 -23.58 16.59 7.40
N GLU A 37 -23.25 17.13 8.58
CA GLU A 37 -24.20 17.47 9.64
C GLU A 37 -25.12 18.64 9.23
N ASN A 38 -24.57 19.64 8.55
CA ASN A 38 -25.35 20.74 7.98
C ASN A 38 -26.37 20.23 6.95
N LEU A 39 -25.94 19.33 6.05
CA LEU A 39 -26.84 18.69 5.07
C LEU A 39 -27.93 17.85 5.73
N LEU A 40 -27.60 17.10 6.80
CA LEU A 40 -28.59 16.34 7.54
C LEU A 40 -29.61 17.24 8.25
N SER A 41 -29.15 18.39 8.76
CA SER A 41 -30.03 19.41 9.35
C SER A 41 -31.01 19.98 8.32
N LYS A 42 -30.53 20.27 7.09
CA LYS A 42 -31.39 20.69 5.97
C LYS A 42 -32.39 19.61 5.57
N ALA A 43 -31.98 18.35 5.53
CA ALA A 43 -32.86 17.22 5.23
C ALA A 43 -34.01 17.13 6.24
N LYS A 44 -33.71 17.28 7.53
CA LYS A 44 -34.70 17.26 8.61
C LYS A 44 -35.70 18.42 8.50
N LEU A 45 -35.22 19.62 8.19
CA LEU A 45 -36.09 20.78 7.96
C LEU A 45 -37.01 20.58 6.76
N ALA A 46 -36.49 20.09 5.63
CA ALA A 46 -37.28 19.81 4.43
C ALA A 46 -38.35 18.74 4.70
N TYR A 47 -38.01 17.68 5.43
CA TYR A 47 -38.95 16.63 5.84
C TYR A 47 -40.09 17.18 6.70
N ASN A 48 -39.78 18.02 7.70
CA ASN A 48 -40.78 18.66 8.55
C ASN A 48 -41.72 19.57 7.74
N ASN A 49 -41.22 20.17 6.66
CA ASN A 49 -42.01 20.97 5.72
C ASN A 49 -42.73 20.13 4.65
N SER A 50 -42.70 18.79 4.75
CA SER A 50 -43.26 17.85 3.78
C SER A 50 -42.68 17.94 2.37
N ASP A 51 -41.50 18.55 2.21
CA ASP A 51 -40.72 18.53 0.97
C ASP A 51 -39.80 17.30 0.96
N PHE A 52 -40.40 16.14 0.67
CA PHE A 52 -39.72 14.86 0.71
C PHE A 52 -38.63 14.72 -0.37
N ASN A 53 -38.78 15.39 -1.51
CA ASN A 53 -37.78 15.36 -2.59
C ASN A 53 -36.49 16.06 -2.14
N SER A 54 -36.61 17.26 -1.57
CA SER A 54 -35.45 17.97 -1.03
C SER A 54 -34.86 17.23 0.17
N ALA A 55 -35.70 16.66 1.04
CA ALA A 55 -35.24 15.86 2.19
C ALA A 55 -34.38 14.67 1.75
N PHE A 56 -34.84 13.91 0.77
CA PHE A 56 -34.09 12.79 0.20
C PHE A 56 -32.79 13.25 -0.45
N ASN A 57 -32.83 14.30 -1.26
CA ASN A 57 -31.64 14.83 -1.93
C ASN A 57 -30.57 15.32 -0.94
N PHE A 58 -30.96 15.99 0.15
CA PHE A 58 -30.01 16.43 1.17
C PHE A 58 -29.44 15.26 1.98
N ALA A 59 -30.25 14.24 2.28
CA ALA A 59 -29.78 13.04 2.96
C ALA A 59 -28.75 12.26 2.12
N VAL A 60 -29.00 12.11 0.82
CA VAL A 60 -28.04 11.50 -0.12
C VAL A 60 -26.75 12.31 -0.19
N GLN A 61 -26.83 13.64 -0.29
CA GLN A 61 -25.63 14.50 -0.29
C GLN A 61 -24.81 14.39 1.00
N SER A 62 -25.48 14.27 2.16
CA SER A 62 -24.81 14.04 3.45
C SER A 62 -24.07 12.69 3.45
N GLN A 63 -24.74 11.63 2.99
CA GLN A 63 -24.13 10.31 2.84
C GLN A 63 -22.94 10.34 1.86
N ASP A 64 -23.06 11.06 0.74
CA ASP A 64 -21.98 11.22 -0.22
C ASP A 64 -20.78 11.98 0.35
N LYS A 65 -21.01 12.97 1.22
CA LYS A 65 -19.92 13.61 1.96
C LYS A 65 -19.18 12.63 2.86
N LEU A 66 -19.90 11.85 3.67
CA LEU A 66 -19.31 10.82 4.52
C LEU A 66 -18.55 9.78 3.69
N ASN A 67 -19.14 9.29 2.60
CA ASN A 67 -18.52 8.32 1.68
C ASN A 67 -17.27 8.88 0.99
N SER A 68 -17.29 10.16 0.60
CA SER A 68 -16.12 10.83 0.01
C SER A 68 -14.94 10.87 0.98
N PHE A 69 -15.21 11.00 2.28
CA PHE A 69 -14.18 10.99 3.30
C PHE A 69 -13.71 9.59 3.68
N VAL A 70 -14.59 8.58 3.68
CA VAL A 70 -14.15 7.17 3.76
C VAL A 70 -13.12 6.88 2.68
N ARG A 71 -13.29 7.40 1.45
CA ARG A 71 -12.28 7.28 0.38
C ARG A 71 -10.99 8.08 0.62
N VAL A 72 -11.01 9.10 1.46
CA VAL A 72 -9.82 9.88 1.88
C VAL A 72 -9.13 9.27 3.11
N LEU A 73 -9.88 8.54 3.96
CA LEU A 73 -9.38 7.70 5.05
C LEU A 73 -8.81 6.37 4.57
N ILE A 74 -9.25 5.87 3.40
CA ILE A 74 -8.39 4.99 2.60
C ILE A 74 -7.12 5.80 2.40
N TYR A 75 -6.08 5.42 3.13
CA TYR A 75 -4.85 6.16 3.34
C TYR A 75 -4.41 6.94 2.09
N PRO A 76 -3.87 8.17 2.22
CA PRO A 76 -3.08 8.72 1.14
C PRO A 76 -2.10 7.64 0.69
N ARG A 77 -1.91 7.45 -0.62
CA ARG A 77 -0.92 6.54 -1.23
C ARG A 77 0.49 6.84 -0.72
N THR A 78 0.74 6.45 0.51
CA THR A 78 2.02 6.30 1.19
C THR A 78 2.12 4.83 1.57
N GLU A 79 1.72 3.94 0.66
CA GLU A 79 2.20 2.58 0.78
C GLU A 79 3.72 2.73 0.58
N PHE A 80 4.44 2.63 1.69
CA PHE A 80 5.84 2.31 1.67
C PHE A 80 5.87 0.81 1.46
N PHE A 81 6.01 0.38 0.22
CA PHE A 81 5.99 -1.03 -0.13
C PHE A 81 7.19 -1.40 -0.98
N THR A 82 7.43 -2.70 -1.03
CA THR A 82 8.35 -3.30 -1.99
C THR A 82 7.51 -3.95 -3.07
N GLU A 83 7.82 -3.63 -4.32
CA GLU A 83 7.29 -4.35 -5.47
C GLU A 83 8.25 -5.47 -5.86
N LEU A 84 7.69 -6.62 -6.21
CA LEU A 84 8.43 -7.77 -6.73
C LEU A 84 7.75 -8.24 -8.00
N TRP A 85 8.54 -8.47 -9.05
CA TRP A 85 8.04 -9.00 -10.33
C TRP A 85 8.83 -10.22 -10.75
N ILE A 86 8.12 -11.18 -11.37
CA ILE A 86 8.73 -12.19 -12.22
C ILE A 86 8.65 -11.67 -13.64
N LEU A 87 9.78 -11.63 -14.33
CA LEU A 87 9.91 -11.06 -15.66
C LEU A 87 10.21 -12.15 -16.69
N ASP A 88 9.74 -11.93 -17.92
CA ASP A 88 10.07 -12.77 -19.07
C ASP A 88 11.52 -12.54 -19.55
N SER A 89 11.93 -13.25 -20.61
CA SER A 89 13.26 -13.11 -21.21
C SER A 89 13.55 -11.72 -21.80
N ASN A 90 12.52 -10.92 -22.04
CA ASN A 90 12.61 -9.53 -22.47
C ASN A 90 12.50 -8.54 -21.31
N HIS A 91 12.56 -9.02 -20.06
CA HIS A 91 12.46 -8.25 -18.81
C HIS A 91 11.12 -7.51 -18.65
N ARG A 92 10.03 -8.05 -19.19
CA ARG A 92 8.68 -7.51 -19.05
C ARG A 92 7.90 -8.27 -17.99
N ALA A 93 7.04 -7.57 -17.24
CA ALA A 93 6.15 -8.14 -16.23
C ALA A 93 4.87 -8.76 -16.85
N GLU A 94 5.03 -9.44 -17.98
CA GLU A 94 3.99 -10.16 -18.72
C GLU A 94 4.61 -11.45 -19.27
N ASN A 95 3.79 -12.46 -19.60
CA ASN A 95 4.28 -13.73 -20.15
C ASN A 95 5.34 -14.45 -19.29
N TYR A 96 5.19 -14.43 -17.96
CA TYR A 96 6.10 -15.14 -17.06
C TYR A 96 6.20 -16.63 -17.42
N PRO A 97 7.37 -17.28 -17.22
CA PRO A 97 7.55 -18.69 -17.58
C PRO A 97 6.46 -19.58 -16.95
N PHE A 98 5.66 -20.22 -17.79
CA PHE A 98 4.64 -21.20 -17.39
C PHE A 98 4.92 -22.54 -18.10
N ASN A 99 4.47 -23.65 -17.50
CA ASN A 99 4.64 -25.01 -18.05
C ASN A 99 6.11 -25.49 -18.17
N ILE A 100 6.89 -25.29 -17.11
CA ILE A 100 8.31 -25.69 -17.04
C ILE A 100 8.43 -27.23 -17.07
N THR A 101 9.23 -27.75 -18.01
CA THR A 101 9.45 -29.21 -18.15
C THR A 101 10.67 -29.64 -17.35
N ARG A 102 10.61 -30.85 -16.78
CA ARG A 102 11.73 -31.44 -16.03
C ARG A 102 12.97 -31.56 -16.94
N ASN A 103 14.14 -31.33 -16.37
CA ASN A 103 15.45 -31.40 -17.05
C ASN A 103 15.66 -30.35 -18.15
N GLN A 104 14.89 -29.28 -18.17
CA GLN A 104 15.16 -28.10 -18.99
C GLN A 104 15.63 -26.93 -18.13
N ASN A 105 16.61 -26.18 -18.66
CA ASN A 105 17.03 -24.94 -18.03
C ASN A 105 15.94 -23.88 -18.26
N CYS A 106 15.45 -23.31 -17.17
CA CYS A 106 14.50 -22.21 -17.19
C CYS A 106 15.17 -20.97 -16.61
N ASN A 107 15.21 -19.88 -17.39
CA ASN A 107 15.69 -18.59 -16.90
C ASN A 107 14.50 -17.81 -16.34
N VAL A 108 14.63 -17.37 -15.09
CA VAL A 108 13.65 -16.53 -14.41
C VAL A 108 14.34 -15.23 -14.04
N PHE A 109 13.76 -14.11 -14.48
CA PHE A 109 14.25 -12.78 -14.15
C PHE A 109 13.38 -12.18 -13.05
N LEU A 110 14.00 -11.46 -12.12
CA LEU A 110 13.32 -10.86 -10.97
C LEU A 110 13.51 -9.34 -10.98
N GLY A 111 12.41 -8.62 -10.84
CA GLY A 111 12.43 -7.18 -10.61
C GLY A 111 12.16 -6.85 -9.14
N ILE A 112 12.84 -5.84 -8.58
CA ILE A 112 12.61 -5.32 -7.23
C ILE A 112 12.41 -3.81 -7.28
N GLY A 113 11.26 -3.33 -6.83
CA GLY A 113 10.93 -1.92 -6.71
C GLY A 113 10.91 -1.50 -5.25
N ASN A 114 11.73 -0.51 -4.88
CA ASN A 114 11.77 0.01 -3.53
C ASN A 114 11.04 1.35 -3.44
N HIS A 115 9.87 1.34 -2.81
CA HIS A 115 9.06 2.52 -2.52
C HIS A 115 9.01 2.82 -1.02
N LEU A 116 9.96 2.32 -0.23
CA LEU A 116 9.99 2.47 1.23
C LEU A 116 10.40 3.88 1.71
N GLY A 117 10.83 4.76 0.80
CA GLY A 117 11.31 6.11 1.14
C GLY A 117 12.74 6.15 1.72
N TYR A 118 13.40 5.00 1.83
CA TYR A 118 14.82 4.86 2.19
C TYR A 118 15.47 3.71 1.41
N CYS A 119 16.79 3.69 1.27
CA CYS A 119 17.49 2.59 0.61
C CYS A 119 17.39 1.32 1.45
N ALA A 120 17.14 0.18 0.81
CA ALA A 120 16.95 -1.10 1.51
C ALA A 120 17.86 -2.20 0.92
N TYR A 121 18.29 -3.10 1.79
CA TYR A 121 18.92 -4.36 1.41
C TYR A 121 17.85 -5.46 1.41
N TYR A 122 17.78 -6.21 0.32
CA TYR A 122 16.87 -7.32 0.13
C TYR A 122 17.66 -8.62 0.06
N LEU A 123 17.09 -9.66 0.67
CA LEU A 123 17.42 -11.05 0.43
C LEU A 123 16.19 -11.71 -0.21
N VAL A 124 16.32 -12.14 -1.45
CA VAL A 124 15.27 -12.89 -2.16
C VAL A 124 15.68 -14.36 -2.17
N GLU A 125 14.88 -15.18 -1.49
CA GLU A 125 15.03 -16.63 -1.47
C GLU A 125 14.14 -17.26 -2.53
N VAL A 126 14.74 -17.92 -3.53
CA VAL A 126 14.01 -18.68 -4.55
C VAL A 126 13.90 -20.13 -4.09
N LYS A 127 12.67 -20.64 -4.05
CA LYS A 127 12.36 -22.02 -3.62
C LYS A 127 11.49 -22.67 -4.69
N PHE A 128 11.79 -23.91 -5.03
CA PHE A 128 10.89 -24.75 -5.84
C PHE A 128 10.17 -25.71 -4.91
N ARG A 129 8.85 -25.79 -5.09
CA ARG A 129 8.02 -26.81 -4.46
C ARG A 129 7.46 -27.78 -5.50
N ASN A 130 7.19 -29.01 -5.06
CA ASN A 130 6.37 -29.96 -5.78
C ASN A 130 4.92 -29.96 -5.22
N GLN A 131 4.04 -30.74 -5.83
CA GLN A 131 2.62 -30.79 -5.47
C GLN A 131 2.35 -31.36 -4.06
N THR A 132 3.28 -32.13 -3.49
CA THR A 132 3.11 -32.77 -2.17
C THR A 132 3.69 -31.95 -1.02
N GLN A 133 4.43 -30.88 -1.33
CA GLN A 133 5.04 -29.98 -0.34
C GLN A 133 4.06 -28.87 0.09
N PRO A 134 4.15 -28.42 1.36
CA PRO A 134 3.23 -27.42 1.91
C PRO A 134 3.38 -26.06 1.22
N GLU A 135 2.25 -25.38 1.01
CA GLU A 135 2.22 -23.99 0.55
C GLU A 135 2.64 -23.03 1.69
N PRO A 136 3.29 -21.89 1.37
CA PRO A 136 3.38 -20.81 2.33
C PRO A 136 1.98 -20.26 2.65
N THR A 137 1.77 -19.82 3.89
CA THR A 137 0.50 -19.19 4.26
C THR A 137 0.49 -17.73 3.80
N ASN A 138 -0.12 -17.51 2.63
CA ASN A 138 -0.04 -16.23 1.92
C ASN A 138 -1.14 -15.21 2.29
N PHE A 139 -2.22 -15.65 2.94
CA PHE A 139 -3.36 -14.80 3.31
C PHE A 139 -3.73 -15.02 4.79
N GLY A 140 -3.63 -13.96 5.60
CA GLY A 140 -3.90 -13.99 7.03
C GLY A 140 -3.16 -12.87 7.80
N PRO A 141 -3.44 -12.70 9.11
CA PRO A 141 -2.73 -11.77 9.98
C PRO A 141 -1.21 -12.03 9.91
N ILE A 142 -0.39 -10.97 9.89
CA ILE A 142 1.07 -11.09 9.73
C ILE A 142 1.68 -12.06 10.76
N GLY A 143 1.18 -12.05 12.00
CA GLY A 143 1.65 -12.95 13.07
C GLY A 143 1.37 -14.44 12.85
N ASN A 144 0.54 -14.79 11.87
CA ASN A 144 0.16 -16.17 11.55
C ASN A 144 0.73 -16.64 10.20
N ARG A 145 1.50 -15.79 9.50
CA ARG A 145 2.14 -16.16 8.23
C ARG A 145 3.41 -16.94 8.52
N THR A 146 3.56 -18.07 7.85
CA THR A 146 4.70 -18.98 7.94
C THR A 146 5.35 -19.14 6.57
N PRO A 147 6.66 -18.89 6.45
CA PRO A 147 7.37 -19.11 5.20
C PRO A 147 7.42 -20.60 4.87
N ASN A 148 7.64 -20.92 3.60
CA ASN A 148 7.88 -22.30 3.20
C ASN A 148 9.20 -22.80 3.84
N PRO A 149 9.20 -23.97 4.55
CA PRO A 149 10.37 -24.47 5.28
C PRO A 149 11.46 -25.07 4.37
N LEU A 150 11.22 -25.18 3.07
CA LEU A 150 12.22 -25.71 2.14
C LEU A 150 13.46 -24.81 2.09
N PRO A 151 14.66 -25.41 1.91
CA PRO A 151 15.87 -24.64 1.69
C PRO A 151 15.76 -23.83 0.39
N SER A 152 16.37 -22.65 0.38
CA SER A 152 16.47 -21.88 -0.86
C SER A 152 17.43 -22.56 -1.83
N LEU A 153 17.02 -22.61 -3.09
CA LEU A 153 17.89 -23.04 -4.18
C LEU A 153 18.82 -21.91 -4.63
N PHE A 154 18.34 -20.67 -4.55
CA PHE A 154 19.10 -19.48 -4.90
C PHE A 154 18.80 -18.33 -3.94
N ASN A 155 19.85 -17.74 -3.40
CA ASN A 155 19.78 -16.54 -2.58
C ASN A 155 20.32 -15.35 -3.38
N ILE A 156 19.49 -14.35 -3.59
CA ILE A 156 19.86 -13.13 -4.31
C ILE A 156 19.86 -11.97 -3.32
N THR A 157 21.01 -11.31 -3.19
CA THR A 157 21.14 -10.10 -2.38
C THR A 157 21.14 -8.88 -3.27
N ALA A 158 20.34 -7.87 -2.91
CA ALA A 158 20.25 -6.64 -3.68
C ALA A 158 20.18 -5.41 -2.77
N PHE A 159 20.95 -4.39 -3.09
CA PHE A 159 20.79 -3.06 -2.52
C PHE A 159 19.98 -2.20 -3.49
N VAL A 160 18.81 -1.74 -3.07
CA VAL A 160 17.93 -0.91 -3.91
C VAL A 160 17.79 0.46 -3.28
N ALA A 161 18.30 1.47 -3.98
CA ALA A 161 18.22 2.85 -3.55
C ALA A 161 16.78 3.39 -3.62
N ILE A 162 16.54 4.56 -3.01
CA ILE A 162 15.25 5.26 -3.11
C ILE A 162 15.01 5.63 -4.56
N ASN A 163 13.85 5.26 -5.10
CA ASN A 163 13.41 5.76 -6.38
C ASN A 163 13.12 7.26 -6.25
N LYS A 164 14.09 8.11 -6.60
CA LYS A 164 13.85 9.55 -6.75
C LYS A 164 13.01 9.70 -8.01
N PHE A 165 11.71 9.96 -7.86
CA PHE A 165 10.84 10.31 -8.99
C PHE A 165 11.54 11.36 -9.85
N GLY A 166 11.95 10.98 -11.05
CA GLY A 166 12.74 11.87 -11.89
C GLY A 166 13.09 11.39 -13.29
N ASN A 167 12.63 10.23 -13.76
CA ASN A 167 12.56 9.90 -15.18
C ASN A 167 11.63 8.69 -15.37
N ARG A 168 10.43 8.96 -15.90
CA ARG A 168 9.57 7.92 -16.48
C ARG A 168 10.19 7.52 -17.82
N LEU A 169 10.48 6.24 -17.99
CA LEU A 169 10.63 5.62 -19.31
C LEU A 169 9.28 5.62 -20.04
#